data_AF-A0A1Q9A2N5-F1
#
_entry.id   AF-A0A1Q9A2N5-F1
#
_cell.length_a   1.000
_cell.length_b   1.000
_cell.length_c   1.000
_cell.angle_alpha   90.00
_cell.angle_beta   90.00
_cell.angle_gamma   90.00
#
_symmetry.space_group_name_H-M   'P 1'
#
loop_
_entity.id
_entity.type
_entity.pdbx_description
1 polymer ?
#
loop_
_entity_poly.entity_id
_entity_poly.type
_entity_poly.pdbx_seq_one_letter_code
_entity_poly.pdbx_strand_id
1 'polypeptide(L)' 'MTPVEEKLYAARRRHDREINIAAFAPSPSLEKRQCKECGTVRTTAEVIEKHCIRCAEIGRFFR' A
#
# COMPACT_ATOMS: atom_id res chain seq x y z
N MET A 1 -16.54 -24.54 9.58
CA MET A 1 -16.69 -23.62 8.44
C MET A 1 -17.64 -24.28 7.46
N THR A 2 -18.77 -23.66 7.14
CA THR A 2 -19.77 -24.18 6.20
C THR A 2 -19.34 -23.90 4.74
N PRO A 3 -19.93 -24.59 3.74
CA PRO A 3 -19.64 -24.31 2.33
C PRO A 3 -19.93 -22.86 1.90
N VAL A 4 -20.88 -22.18 2.57
CA VAL A 4 -21.17 -20.76 2.34
C VAL A 4 -20.09 -19.88 2.94
N GLU A 5 -19.66 -20.17 4.18
CA GLU A 5 -18.58 -19.44 4.84
C GLU A 5 -17.27 -19.54 4.08
N GLU A 6 -16.94 -20.70 3.51
CA GLU A 6 -15.73 -20.90 2.69
C GLU A 6 -15.76 -20.02 1.43
N LYS A 7 -16.91 -19.95 0.74
CA LYS A 7 -17.08 -19.08 -0.44
C LYS A 7 -16.93 -17.60 -0.08
N LEU A 8 -17.51 -17.16 1.03
CA LEU A 8 -17.39 -15.78 1.51
C LEU A 8 -15.94 -15.46 1.90
N TYR A 9 -15.26 -16.39 2.58
CA TYR A 9 -13.86 -16.23 2.94
C TYR A 9 -12.97 -16.12 1.70
N ALA A 10 -13.16 -16.97 0.69
CA ALA A 10 -12.43 -16.91 -0.56
C ALA A 10 -12.69 -15.60 -1.33
N ALA A 11 -13.94 -15.13 -1.36
CA ALA A 11 -14.30 -13.87 -2.00
C ALA A 11 -13.61 -12.67 -1.31
N ARG A 12 -13.66 -12.62 0.02
CA ARG A 12 -12.95 -11.59 0.80
C ARG A 12 -11.45 -11.60 0.54
N ARG A 13 -10.82 -12.79 0.55
CA ARG A 13 -9.39 -12.94 0.25
C ARG A 13 -9.00 -12.42 -1.13
N ARG A 14 -9.83 -12.66 -2.16
CA ARG A 14 -9.60 -12.11 -3.50
C ARG A 14 -9.72 -10.59 -3.51
N HIS A 15 -10.76 -10.06 -2.88
CA HIS A 15 -10.97 -8.62 -2.78
C HIS A 15 -9.82 -7.91 -2.05
N ASP A 16 -9.40 -8.44 -0.89
CA ASP A 16 -8.28 -7.90 -0.12
C ASP A 16 -6.98 -7.95 -0.94
N ARG A 17 -6.77 -9.00 -1.74
CA ARG A 17 -5.61 -9.11 -2.64
C ARG A 17 -5.64 -8.02 -3.70
N GLU A 18 -6.77 -7.77 -4.33
CA GLU A 18 -6.92 -6.72 -5.35
C GLU A 18 -6.68 -5.32 -4.77
N ILE A 19 -7.23 -5.04 -3.59
CA ILE A 19 -6.98 -3.79 -2.86
C ILE A 19 -5.49 -3.62 -2.58
N ASN A 20 -4.82 -4.66 -2.06
CA ASN A 20 -3.40 -4.60 -1.78
C ASN A 20 -2.57 -4.34 -3.05
N ILE A 21 -2.87 -5.01 -4.16
CA ILE A 21 -2.18 -4.76 -5.43
C ILE A 21 -2.32 -3.30 -5.86
N ALA A 22 -3.53 -2.73 -5.78
CA ALA A 22 -3.77 -1.34 -6.14
C ALA A 22 -3.07 -0.35 -5.19
N ALA A 23 -3.07 -0.66 -3.89
CA ALA A 23 -2.45 0.15 -2.85
C ALA A 23 -0.93 0.26 -3.02
N PHE A 24 -0.27 -0.85 -3.35
CA PHE A 24 1.19 -0.91 -3.51
C PHE A 24 1.68 -0.68 -4.95
N ALA A 25 0.77 -0.47 -5.90
CA ALA A 25 1.13 -0.02 -7.23
C ALA A 25 1.77 1.39 -7.18
N PRO A 26 2.73 1.70 -8.07
CA PRO A 26 3.29 3.05 -8.17
C PRO A 26 2.20 4.06 -8.55
N SER A 27 2.19 5.23 -7.91
CA SER A 27 1.15 6.24 -8.14
C SER A 27 1.14 6.74 -9.59
N PRO A 28 -0.05 6.79 -10.25
CA PRO A 28 -0.14 7.16 -11.66
C PRO A 28 0.15 8.65 -11.94
N SER A 29 -0.04 9.57 -10.98
CA SER A 29 0.15 11.00 -11.20
C SER A 29 1.62 11.44 -11.13
N LEU A 30 2.20 11.93 -12.24
CA LEU A 30 3.61 12.30 -12.39
C LEU A 30 4.15 13.27 -11.31
N GLU A 31 3.35 14.25 -10.87
CA GLU A 31 3.80 15.31 -9.94
C GLU A 31 3.95 14.86 -8.48
N LYS A 32 3.32 13.75 -8.08
CA LYS A 32 3.30 13.27 -6.68
C LYS A 32 4.01 11.93 -6.50
N ARG A 33 4.80 11.50 -7.49
CA ARG A 33 5.46 10.19 -7.48
C ARG A 33 6.58 10.10 -6.48
N GLN A 34 7.35 11.16 -6.22
CA GLN A 34 8.56 11.03 -5.41
C GLN A 34 8.38 11.60 -4.01
N CYS A 35 8.90 10.90 -3.01
CA CYS A 35 9.05 11.44 -1.67
C CYS A 35 10.03 12.61 -1.70
N LYS A 36 9.63 13.76 -1.14
CA LYS A 36 10.48 14.97 -1.13
C LYS A 36 11.76 14.82 -0.29
N GLU A 37 11.76 13.88 0.65
CA GLU A 37 12.88 13.67 1.58
C GLU A 37 13.89 12.66 1.03
N CYS A 38 13.43 11.47 0.63
CA CYS A 38 14.30 10.37 0.23
C CYS A 38 14.29 10.07 -1.28
N GLY A 39 13.49 10.80 -2.08
CA GLY A 39 13.42 10.66 -3.53
C GLY A 39 12.74 9.39 -4.05
N THR A 40 12.31 8.47 -3.18
CA THR A 40 11.68 7.21 -3.64
C THR A 40 10.33 7.42 -4.24
N VAL A 41 10.01 6.57 -5.23
CA VAL A 41 8.67 6.50 -5.81
C VAL A 41 7.69 5.99 -4.74
N ARG A 42 6.71 6.81 -4.39
CA ARG A 42 5.60 6.50 -3.50
C ARG A 42 4.57 5.64 -4.24
N THR A 43 4.12 4.60 -3.54
CA THR A 43 2.94 3.81 -3.89
C THR A 43 1.67 4.64 -3.75
N THR A 44 0.56 4.16 -4.33
CA THR A 44 -0.75 4.81 -4.20
C THR A 44 -1.13 5.01 -2.73
N ALA A 45 -0.92 4.01 -1.88
CA ALA A 45 -1.16 4.10 -0.45
C ALA A 45 -0.32 5.19 0.21
N GLU A 46 0.98 5.24 -0.06
CA GLU A 46 1.87 6.28 0.48
C GLU A 46 1.50 7.70 0.05
N VAL A 47 0.92 7.86 -1.14
CA VAL A 47 0.39 9.15 -1.61
C VAL A 47 -0.89 9.53 -0.87
N ILE A 48 -1.84 8.59 -0.71
CA ILE A 48 -3.10 8.81 0.00
C ILE A 48 -2.84 9.15 1.47
N GLU A 49 -2.02 8.35 2.15
CA GLU A 49 -1.66 8.50 3.56
C GLU A 49 -0.68 9.65 3.80
N LYS A 50 -0.16 10.29 2.73
CA LYS A 50 0.89 11.32 2.76
C LYS A 50 2.14 10.87 3.52
N HIS A 51 2.36 9.57 3.62
CA HIS A 51 3.38 8.94 4.45
C HIS A 51 4.30 8.10 3.57
N CYS A 52 5.62 8.26 3.71
CA CYS A 52 6.60 7.43 2.99
C CYS A 52 7.14 6.35 3.93
N ILE A 53 6.92 5.08 3.58
CA ILE A 53 7.30 3.94 4.40
C ILE A 53 8.82 3.90 4.58
N ARG A 54 9.59 4.18 3.51
CA ARG A 54 11.05 4.21 3.58
C ARG A 54 11.57 5.26 4.57
N CYS A 55 11.00 6.47 4.58
CA CYS A 55 11.38 7.48 5.57
C CYS A 55 11.02 7.05 7.00
N ALA A 56 9.87 6.41 7.17
CA ALA A 56 9.41 5.94 8.47
C ALA A 56 10.27 4.80 9.03
N GLU A 57 10.72 3.89 8.17
CA GLU A 57 11.67 2.83 8.52
C GLU A 57 13.02 3.43 8.93
N ILE A 58 13.57 4.35 8.13
CA ILE A 58 14.82 5.05 8.48
C ILE A 58 14.71 5.74 9.85
N GLY A 59 13.61 6.46 10.10
CA GLY A 59 13.38 7.14 11.37
C GLY A 59 13.25 6.20 12.59
N ARG A 60 12.94 4.92 12.38
CA ARG A 60 12.88 3.91 13.45
C ARG A 60 14.23 3.28 13.77
N PHE A 61 15.20 3.31 12.85
CA PHE A 61 16.55 2.76 13.09
C PHE A 61 17.46 3.72 13.87
N PHE A 62 17.15 5.02 13.89
CA PHE A 62 17.95 6.05 14.58
C PHE A 62 17.33 6.51 15.91
N ARG A 63 16.42 5.72 16.49
CA ARG A 63 15.73 6.01 17.76
C ARG A 63 15.87 4.86 18.72
#